data_AF-A0A4Q1A3S6-F1
#
_entry.id   AF-A0A4Q1A3S6-F1
#
_cell.length_a   1.000
_cell.length_b   1.000
_cell.length_c   1.000
_cell.angle_alpha   90.00
_cell.angle_beta   90.00
_cell.angle_gamma   90.00
#
_symmetry.space_group_name_H-M   'P 1'
#
loop_
_entity.id
_entity.type
_entity.pdbx_description
1 polymer ?
#
loop_
_entity_poly.entity_id
_entity_poly.type
_entity_poly.pdbx_seq_one_letter_code
_entity_poly.pdbx_strand_id
1 'polypeptide(L)' 'ARFECDPHDERTIDDYYELVGDDNGIFGCMTLLGCEDTCPKHLPLQNKIAYMRRKLATVQGS' A
#
# COMPACT_ATOMS: atom_id res chain seq x y z
N ALA A 1 -3.35 3.47 1.40
CA ALA A 1 -2.61 4.58 2.05
C ALA A 1 -3.45 5.83 2.27
N ARG A 2 -4.09 6.41 1.24
CA ARG A 2 -4.87 7.65 1.41
C ARG A 2 -6.00 7.53 2.44
N PHE A 3 -6.80 6.48 2.33
CA PHE A 3 -7.87 6.21 3.29
C PHE A 3 -7.35 5.62 4.60
N GLU A 4 -6.35 4.75 4.53
CA GLU A 4 -5.75 4.17 5.73
C GLU A 4 -5.20 5.22 6.72
N CYS A 5 -4.75 6.39 6.23
CA CYS A 5 -4.32 7.50 7.09
C CYS A 5 -5.41 8.55 7.36
N ASP A 6 -6.64 8.33 6.90
CA ASP A 6 -7.76 9.26 7.11
C ASP A 6 -8.49 8.89 8.40
N PRO A 7 -8.60 9.80 9.39
CA PRO A 7 -9.27 9.50 10.67
C PRO A 7 -10.78 9.25 10.54
N HIS A 8 -11.39 9.57 9.40
CA HIS A 8 -12.80 9.28 9.15
C HIS A 8 -13.02 7.87 8.56
N ASP A 9 -11.94 7.15 8.22
CA ASP A 9 -12.02 5.81 7.67
C ASP A 9 -11.94 4.78 8.79
N GLU A 10 -12.98 3.95 8.91
CA GLU A 10 -13.11 2.97 10.00
C GLU A 10 -12.54 1.58 9.63
N ARG A 11 -11.94 1.42 8.44
CA ARG A 11 -11.36 0.14 8.04
C ARG A 11 -10.12 -0.18 8.85
N THR A 12 -10.04 -1.44 9.27
CA THR A 12 -8.88 -2.03 9.93
C THR A 12 -7.82 -2.42 8.91
N ILE A 13 -6.63 -2.80 9.39
CA ILE A 13 -5.58 -3.30 8.50
C ILE A 13 -5.96 -4.60 7.80
N ASP A 14 -6.78 -5.44 8.45
CA ASP A 14 -7.26 -6.70 7.89
C ASP A 14 -8.24 -6.44 6.73
N ASP A 15 -9.10 -5.42 6.85
CA ASP A 15 -9.98 -4.99 5.74
C ASP A 15 -9.18 -4.53 4.51
N TYR A 16 -8.01 -3.90 4.73
CA TYR A 16 -7.11 -3.55 3.63
C TYR A 16 -6.37 -4.77 3.07
N TYR A 17 -6.08 -5.77 3.91
CA TYR A 17 -5.44 -7.02 3.49
C TYR A 17 -6.35 -7.79 2.53
N GLU A 18 -7.64 -7.90 2.83
CA GLU A 18 -8.61 -8.57 1.93
C GLU A 18 -8.74 -7.90 0.55
N LEU A 19 -8.36 -6.62 0.42
CA LEU A 19 -8.47 -5.87 -0.83
C LEU A 19 -7.21 -5.91 -1.69
N VAL A 20 -6.02 -5.87 -1.06
CA VAL A 20 -4.75 -5.71 -1.78
C VAL A 20 -3.61 -6.58 -1.23
N GLY A 21 -3.87 -7.46 -0.27
CA GLY A 21 -2.89 -8.29 0.43
C GLY A 21 -2.48 -9.56 -0.31
N ASP A 22 -2.45 -9.54 -1.64
CA ASP A 22 -2.08 -10.69 -2.47
C ASP A 22 -0.99 -10.34 -3.51
N ASP A 23 -0.63 -11.32 -4.33
CA ASP A 23 0.37 -11.20 -5.40
C ASP A 23 -0.09 -10.36 -6.59
N ASN A 24 -1.39 -10.09 -6.74
CA ASN A 24 -1.91 -9.14 -7.73
C ASN A 24 -2.00 -7.71 -7.16
N GLY A 25 -1.89 -7.56 -5.83
CA GLY A 25 -1.91 -6.31 -5.09
C GLY A 25 -0.53 -5.85 -4.64
N ILE A 26 -0.40 -5.57 -3.34
CA ILE A 26 0.78 -4.92 -2.76
C ILE A 26 2.04 -5.78 -2.83
N PHE A 27 1.90 -7.11 -2.80
CA PHE A 27 3.04 -8.03 -2.75
C PHE A 27 3.60 -8.33 -4.14
N GLY A 28 2.79 -8.19 -5.20
CA GLY A 28 3.23 -8.23 -6.60
C GLY A 28 4.08 -7.03 -7.04
N CYS A 29 4.06 -5.92 -6.28
CA CYS A 29 4.91 -4.78 -6.60
C CYS A 29 6.40 -5.13 -6.44
N MET A 30 7.17 -5.01 -7.52
CA MET A 30 8.62 -5.31 -7.53
C MET A 30 9.52 -4.12 -7.18
N THR A 31 8.96 -2.98 -6.81
CA THR A 31 9.74 -1.77 -6.46
C THR A 31 10.67 -1.30 -7.60
N LEU A 32 10.20 -1.36 -8.85
CA LEU A 32 10.94 -0.83 -10.02
C LEU A 32 10.94 0.71 -10.10
N LEU A 33 10.07 1.37 -9.31
CA LEU A 33 9.97 2.82 -9.14
C LEU A 33 9.64 3.67 -10.38
N GLY A 34 9.38 3.08 -11.55
CA GLY A 34 8.91 3.84 -12.72
C GLY A 34 7.63 4.65 -12.49
N CYS A 35 6.79 4.25 -11.51
CA CYS A 35 5.62 5.05 -11.11
C CYS A 35 5.99 6.34 -10.36
N GLU A 36 7.02 6.33 -9.52
CA GLU A 36 7.53 7.51 -8.81
C GLU A 36 8.10 8.52 -9.81
N ASP A 37 9.00 8.06 -10.68
CA ASP A 37 9.79 8.91 -11.58
C ASP A 37 8.94 9.63 -12.64
N THR A 38 7.79 9.06 -13.00
CA THR A 38 6.93 9.57 -14.08
C THR A 38 5.67 10.27 -13.60
N CYS A 39 5.40 10.28 -12.28
CA CYS A 39 4.16 10.83 -11.76
C CYS A 39 4.07 12.34 -12.00
N PRO A 40 3.13 12.86 -12.81
CA PRO A 40 3.04 14.29 -13.14
C PRO A 40 2.53 15.15 -11.98
N LYS A 41 2.14 14.51 -10.87
CA LYS A 41 1.69 15.16 -9.64
C LYS A 41 2.71 15.06 -8.52
N HIS A 42 3.86 14.42 -8.76
CA HIS A 42 4.93 14.24 -7.78
C HIS A 42 4.41 13.74 -6.43
N LEU A 43 3.50 12.76 -6.49
CA LEU A 43 3.01 12.09 -5.30
C LEU A 43 4.14 11.25 -4.70
N PRO A 44 4.21 11.11 -3.37
CA PRO A 44 5.26 10.32 -2.70
C PRO A 44 4.95 8.81 -2.78
N LEU A 45 4.91 8.24 -3.99
CA LEU A 45 4.46 6.87 -4.26
C LEU A 45 5.39 5.85 -3.63
N GLN A 46 6.70 5.98 -3.81
CA GLN A 46 7.70 5.07 -3.23
C GLN A 46 7.47 4.90 -1.72
N ASN A 47 7.41 6.01 -0.99
CA ASN A 47 7.29 6.01 0.47
C ASN A 47 5.92 5.48 0.92
N LYS A 48 4.85 5.84 0.21
CA LYS A 48 3.48 5.40 0.54
C LYS A 48 3.25 3.91 0.24
N ILE A 49 3.79 3.40 -0.87
CA ILE A 49 3.72 1.98 -1.22
C ILE A 49 4.53 1.15 -0.23
N ALA A 50 5.78 1.57 0.07
CA ALA A 50 6.61 0.88 1.05
C ALA A 50 5.99 0.86 2.45
N TYR A 51 5.34 1.96 2.85
CA TYR A 51 4.59 2.03 4.10
C TYR A 51 3.44 1.01 4.16
N MET A 52 2.60 0.96 3.12
CA MET A 52 1.49 -0.02 3.06
C MET A 52 2.01 -1.45 3.05
N ARG A 53 3.07 -1.73 2.27
CA ARG A 53 3.67 -3.07 2.22
C ARG A 53 4.17 -3.53 3.60
N ARG A 54 4.82 -2.66 4.37
CA ARG A 54 5.26 -2.98 5.74
C ARG A 54 4.09 -3.27 6.68
N LYS A 55 3.02 -2.46 6.63
CA LYS A 55 1.84 -2.69 7.48
C LYS A 55 1.11 -3.99 7.12
N LEU A 56 0.93 -4.27 5.84
CA LEU A 56 0.23 -5.47 5.40
C LEU A 56 1.07 -6.73 5.62
N ALA A 57 2.40 -6.64 5.57
CA ALA A 57 3.29 -7.76 5.90
C ALA A 57 3.27 -8.18 7.39
N THR A 58 2.66 -7.38 8.28
CA THR A 58 2.52 -7.73 9.70
C THR A 58 1.19 -8.41 10.04
N VAL A 59 0.25 -8.49 9.09
CA VAL A 59 -1.01 -9.21 9.28
C VAL A 59 -0.67 -10.71 9.34
N GLN A 60 -0.98 -11.36 10.47
CA GLN A 60 -0.64 -12.78 10.67
C GLN A 60 -1.51 -13.67 9.79
N GLY A 61 -0.90 -14.31 8.78
CA GLY A 61 -1.61 -15.23 7.89
C GLY A 61 -0.88 -15.68 6.61
N SER A 62 0.39 -15.30 6.41
CA SER A 62 1.22 -15.74 5.28
C SER A 62 2.09 -16.95 5.63
#